data_AF-A0A392S6D2-F1
#
_entry.id   AF-A0A392S6D2-F1
#
_cell.length_a   1.000
_cell.length_b   1.000
_cell.length_c   1.000
_cell.angle_alpha   90.00
_cell.angle_beta   90.00
_cell.angle_gamma   90.00
#
_symmetry.space_group_name_H-M   'P 1'
#
loop_
_entity.id
_entity.type
_entity.pdbx_description
1 polymer ?
#
loop_
_entity_poly.entity_id
_entity_poly.type
_entity_poly.pdbx_seq_one_letter_code
_entity_poly.pdbx_strand_id
1 'polypeptide(L)'
;MQAQSSDRRQWQPDPDTGYSVHGAYHLLTSHDSVTLDAAEDLIWHTQVPLKVSILTWRLLCDMLPTKVNIVTRGILSPKAHYCVAGCGAVELAQHLFLS
;
A
#
# COMPACT_ATOMS: atom_id res chain seq x y z
N MET A 1 6.11 6.98 -25.44
CA MET A 1 7.23 7.24 -24.51
C MET A 1 6.63 7.53 -23.16
N GLN A 2 6.71 6.59 -22.22
CA GLN A 2 6.09 6.71 -20.91
C GLN A 2 7.13 7.35 -19.98
N ALA A 3 6.86 8.58 -19.54
CA ALA A 3 7.78 9.32 -18.68
C ALA A 3 7.91 8.58 -17.33
N GLN A 4 9.14 8.11 -17.05
CA GLN A 4 9.52 7.61 -15.73
C GLN A 4 9.43 8.77 -14.73
N SER A 5 8.29 8.91 -14.04
CA SER A 5 8.22 9.75 -12.85
C SER A 5 8.98 9.02 -11.73
N SER A 6 10.13 9.57 -11.34
CA SER A 6 10.87 9.15 -10.15
C SER A 6 9.92 9.10 -8.94
N ASP A 7 9.93 7.97 -8.21
CA ASP A 7 9.14 7.75 -6.98
C ASP A 7 9.64 8.65 -5.85
N ARG A 8 9.30 9.93 -5.98
CA ARG A 8 9.52 10.97 -4.99
C ARG A 8 8.14 11.43 -4.58
N ARG A 9 7.85 11.40 -3.27
CA ARG A 9 6.69 12.11 -2.72
C ARG A 9 6.87 13.59 -3.02
N GLN A 10 6.27 14.03 -4.12
CA GLN A 10 6.22 15.41 -4.53
C GLN A 10 4.85 15.93 -4.13
N TRP A 11 4.84 16.87 -3.20
CA TRP A 11 3.64 17.64 -2.90
C TRP A 11 3.33 18.50 -4.13
N GLN A 12 2.38 18.05 -4.95
CA GLN A 12 1.82 18.89 -6.00
C GLN A 12 0.86 19.87 -5.31
N PRO A 13 1.15 21.18 -5.31
CA PRO A 13 0.27 22.15 -4.72
C PRO A 13 -1.05 22.19 -5.49
N ASP A 14 -2.13 22.49 -4.78
CA ASP A 14 -3.42 22.75 -5.39
C ASP A 14 -3.28 23.94 -6.38
N PRO A 15 -3.76 23.82 -7.63
CA PRO A 15 -3.55 24.85 -8.65
C PRO A 15 -4.21 26.19 -8.30
N ASP A 16 -5.23 26.20 -7.44
CA ASP A 16 -5.99 27.40 -7.07
C ASP A 16 -5.55 27.99 -5.71
N THR A 17 -5.21 27.14 -4.74
CA THR A 17 -4.95 27.54 -3.34
C THR A 17 -3.47 27.43 -2.94
N GLY A 18 -2.65 26.73 -3.72
CA GLY A 18 -1.24 26.50 -3.42
C GLY A 18 -1.01 25.47 -2.31
N TYR A 19 0.08 25.63 -1.53
CA TYR A 19 0.43 24.74 -0.42
C TYR A 19 -0.39 25.09 0.83
N SER A 20 -1.44 24.32 1.11
CA SER A 20 -2.18 24.40 2.38
C SER A 20 -2.04 23.10 3.18
N VAL A 21 -1.93 23.23 4.51
CA VAL A 21 -1.90 22.08 5.42
C VAL A 21 -3.17 21.24 5.28
N HIS A 22 -4.31 21.91 5.06
CA HIS A 22 -5.61 21.26 4.86
C HIS A 22 -5.66 20.41 3.58
N GLY A 23 -5.23 20.96 2.44
CA GLY A 23 -5.17 20.22 1.17
C GLY A 23 -4.16 19.07 1.22
N ALA A 24 -3.01 19.29 1.87
CA ALA A 24 -2.01 18.26 2.11
C ALA A 24 -2.55 17.09 2.95
N TYR A 25 -3.24 17.41 4.06
CA TYR A 25 -3.87 16.42 4.92
C TYR A 25 -4.94 15.63 4.15
N HIS A 26 -5.84 16.33 3.44
CA HIS A 26 -6.90 15.72 2.66
C HIS A 26 -6.37 14.78 1.56
N LEU A 27 -5.33 15.19 0.82
CA LEU A 27 -4.69 14.35 -0.20
C LEU A 27 -4.11 13.07 0.40
N LEU A 28 -3.41 13.16 1.54
CA LEU A 28 -2.86 11.99 2.22
C LEU A 28 -3.96 11.06 2.73
N THR A 29 -5.05 11.59 3.28
CA THR A 29 -6.14 10.78 3.83
C THR A 29 -7.09 10.23 2.76
N SER A 30 -7.16 10.86 1.58
CA SER A 30 -8.05 10.43 0.50
C SER A 30 -7.65 9.12 -0.18
N HIS A 31 -6.35 8.78 -0.14
CA HIS A 31 -5.82 7.59 -0.82
C HIS A 31 -5.76 6.35 0.09
N ASP A 32 -5.88 6.54 1.41
CA ASP A 32 -5.75 5.48 2.42
C ASP A 32 -7.10 4.95 2.92
N SER A 33 -8.24 5.41 2.37
CA SER A 33 -9.55 4.82 2.70
C SER A 33 -9.74 3.49 1.95
N VAL A 34 -8.92 2.49 2.26
CA VAL A 34 -9.40 1.11 2.21
C VAL A 34 -10.62 1.09 3.13
N THR A 35 -11.78 0.67 2.65
CA THR A 35 -12.99 0.53 3.45
C THR A 35 -12.76 -0.52 4.55
N LEU A 36 -12.12 -0.09 5.62
CA LEU A 36 -11.60 -0.91 6.72
C LEU A 36 -12.40 -0.68 8.01
N ASP A 37 -13.41 0.19 7.97
CA ASP A 37 -14.25 0.63 9.10
C ASP A 37 -14.70 -0.54 10.00
N ALA A 38 -15.24 -1.62 9.41
CA ALA A 38 -15.67 -2.79 10.18
C ALA A 38 -14.52 -3.68 10.70
N ALA A 39 -13.33 -3.60 10.10
CA ALA A 39 -12.17 -4.40 10.48
C ALA A 39 -11.25 -3.66 11.47
N GLU A 40 -11.32 -2.33 11.55
CA GLU A 40 -10.47 -1.51 12.44
C GLU A 40 -10.65 -1.90 13.91
N ASP A 41 -11.92 -2.03 14.35
CA ASP A 41 -12.26 -2.43 15.71
C ASP A 41 -11.72 -3.81 16.09
N LEU A 42 -11.67 -4.74 15.12
CA LEU A 42 -11.11 -6.08 15.35
C LEU A 42 -9.58 -6.07 15.35
N ILE A 43 -8.95 -5.29 14.49
CA ILE A 43 -7.49 -5.24 14.34
C ILE A 43 -6.85 -4.63 15.58
N TRP A 44 -7.41 -3.55 16.10
CA TRP A 44 -6.84 -2.80 17.22
C TRP A 44 -7.39 -3.22 18.58
N HIS A 45 -8.15 -4.33 18.63
CA HIS A 45 -8.70 -4.85 19.86
C HIS A 45 -7.61 -5.22 20.88
N THR A 46 -7.83 -4.89 22.15
CA THR A 46 -6.84 -5.04 23.24
C THR A 46 -6.36 -6.46 23.49
N GLN A 47 -7.17 -7.46 23.11
CA GLN A 47 -6.80 -8.88 23.23
C GLN A 47 -5.94 -9.38 22.06
N VAL A 48 -5.83 -8.60 20.97
CA VAL A 48 -4.99 -8.95 19.83
C VAL A 48 -3.57 -8.45 20.10
N PRO A 49 -2.55 -9.33 20.05
CA PRO A 49 -1.18 -8.88 20.19
C PRO A 49 -0.82 -7.85 19.10
N LEU A 50 -0.16 -6.76 19.49
CA LEU A 50 0.15 -5.65 18.59
C LEU A 50 0.86 -6.07 17.29
N LYS A 51 1.70 -7.11 17.35
CA LYS A 51 2.39 -7.66 16.17
C LYS A 51 1.41 -8.21 15.12
N VAL A 52 0.31 -8.82 15.57
CA VAL A 52 -0.75 -9.32 14.70
C VAL A 52 -1.53 -8.14 14.12
N SER A 53 -1.90 -7.15 14.95
CA SER A 53 -2.60 -5.95 14.49
C SER A 53 -1.83 -5.23 13.37
N ILE A 54 -0.53 -5.00 13.57
CA ILE A 54 0.33 -4.36 12.57
C ILE A 54 0.44 -5.19 11.29
N LEU A 55 0.54 -6.52 11.42
CA LEU A 55 0.60 -7.41 10.26
C LEU A 55 -0.69 -7.37 9.45
N THR A 56 -1.84 -7.47 10.12
CA THR A 56 -3.17 -7.44 9.49
C THR A 56 -3.43 -6.09 8.83
N TRP A 57 -3.10 -4.98 9.50
CA TRP A 57 -3.18 -3.64 8.91
C TRP A 57 -2.34 -3.55 7.63
N ARG A 58 -1.09 -3.99 7.68
CA ARG A 58 -0.21 -3.99 6.49
C ARG A 58 -0.74 -4.88 5.37
N LEU A 59 -1.38 -5.99 5.70
CA LEU A 59 -1.98 -6.90 4.72
C LEU A 59 -3.17 -6.23 4.02
N LEU A 60 -4.06 -5.58 4.77
CA LEU A 60 -5.27 -4.95 4.24
C LEU A 60 -4.97 -3.69 3.43
N CYS A 61 -3.96 -2.91 3.82
CA CYS A 61 -3.52 -1.72 3.09
C CYS A 61 -2.54 -2.01 1.94
N ASP A 62 -2.37 -3.28 1.56
CA ASP A 62 -1.37 -3.72 0.55
C ASP A 62 0.02 -3.10 0.76
N MET A 63 0.44 -3.02 2.03
CA MET A 63 1.70 -2.38 2.44
C MET A 63 2.79 -3.42 2.77
N LEU A 64 2.51 -4.70 2.58
CA LEU A 64 3.50 -5.77 2.72
C LEU A 64 4.54 -5.71 1.58
N PRO A 65 5.78 -6.14 1.83
CA PRO A 65 6.84 -6.17 0.82
C PRO A 65 6.66 -7.37 -0.13
N THR A 66 5.53 -7.42 -0.84
CA THR A 66 5.29 -8.38 -1.93
C THR A 66 6.03 -7.94 -3.18
N LYS A 67 6.43 -8.87 -4.07
CA LYS A 67 7.09 -8.46 -5.33
C LYS A 67 6.23 -7.51 -6.15
N VAL A 68 4.90 -7.64 -6.14
CA VAL A 68 4.03 -6.66 -6.81
C VAL A 68 4.20 -5.27 -6.22
N ASN A 69 4.16 -5.10 -4.90
CA ASN A 69 4.33 -3.78 -4.27
C ASN A 69 5.71 -3.20 -4.51
N ILE A 70 6.73 -4.05 -4.56
CA ILE A 70 8.11 -3.64 -4.85
C ILE A 70 8.27 -3.24 -6.33
N VAL A 71 7.59 -3.94 -7.25
CA VAL A 71 7.53 -3.59 -8.69
C VAL A 71 6.77 -2.29 -8.91
N THR A 72 5.63 -2.08 -8.25
CA THR A 72 4.85 -0.84 -8.31
C THR A 72 5.68 0.36 -7.84
N ARG A 73 6.56 0.16 -6.86
CA ARG A 73 7.54 1.16 -6.39
C ARG A 73 8.76 1.32 -7.30
N GLY A 74 8.84 0.58 -8.40
CA GLY A 74 9.93 0.66 -9.37
C GLY A 74 11.29 0.15 -8.87
N ILE A 75 11.32 -0.55 -7.72
CA ILE A 75 12.54 -1.10 -7.14
C ILE A 75 12.96 -2.38 -7.89
N LEU A 76 11.98 -3.18 -8.29
CA LEU A 76 12.20 -4.40 -9.09
C LEU A 76 11.76 -4.21 -10.54
N SER A 77 12.38 -4.98 -11.43
CA SER A 77 11.98 -5.06 -12.83
C SER A 77 10.51 -5.52 -12.94
N PRO A 78 9.71 -4.96 -13.86
CA PRO A 78 8.31 -5.36 -14.08
C PRO A 78 8.11 -6.85 -14.35
N LYS A 79 9.14 -7.57 -14.81
CA LYS A 79 9.09 -9.02 -15.07
C LYS A 79 9.33 -9.87 -13.82
N ALA A 80 9.71 -9.26 -12.71
CA ALA A 80 10.06 -9.95 -11.47
C ALA A 80 8.88 -10.05 -10.49
N HIS A 81 7.63 -9.95 -10.95
CA HIS A 81 6.44 -9.97 -10.09
C HIS A 81 5.96 -11.39 -9.71
N TYR A 82 6.57 -12.45 -10.25
CA TYR A 82 6.16 -13.82 -10.01
C TYR A 82 6.52 -14.33 -8.61
N CYS A 83 5.64 -15.15 -8.05
CA CYS A 83 5.75 -15.76 -6.73
C CYS A 83 7.11 -16.43 -6.51
N VAL A 84 7.75 -16.12 -5.37
CA VAL A 84 9.01 -16.73 -4.94
C VAL A 84 8.95 -18.26 -4.86
N ALA A 85 7.79 -18.84 -4.58
CA ALA A 85 7.59 -20.29 -4.51
C ALA A 85 7.61 -20.98 -5.89
N GLY A 86 7.67 -20.22 -6.99
CA GLY A 86 7.80 -20.78 -8.35
C GLY A 86 6.51 -21.36 -8.93
N CYS A 87 5.35 -21.08 -8.34
CA CYS A 87 4.04 -21.56 -8.81
C CYS A 87 3.54 -20.87 -10.10
N GLY A 88 4.29 -19.92 -10.66
CA GLY A 88 3.91 -19.17 -11.87
C GLY A 88 2.86 -18.07 -11.64
N ALA A 89 2.24 -17.99 -10.46
CA ALA A 89 1.32 -16.91 -10.11
C ALA A 89 2.06 -15.61 -9.75
N VAL A 90 1.33 -14.50 -9.80
CA VAL A 90 1.82 -13.19 -9.36
C VAL A 90 1.89 -13.18 -7.82
N GLU A 91 2.97 -12.64 -7.26
CA GLU A 91 3.17 -12.53 -5.82
C GLU A 91 2.34 -11.38 -5.22
N LEU A 92 1.04 -11.61 -5.08
CA LEU A 92 0.10 -10.71 -4.40
C LEU A 92 -0.08 -11.15 -2.95
N ALA A 93 -0.49 -10.23 -2.07
CA ALA A 93 -0.74 -10.57 -0.68
C ALA A 93 -1.86 -11.62 -0.54
N GLN A 94 -2.93 -11.50 -1.33
CA GLN A 94 -3.97 -12.54 -1.41
C GLN A 94 -3.43 -13.91 -1.83
N HIS A 95 -2.43 -13.94 -2.71
CA HIS A 95 -1.84 -15.19 -3.18
C HIS A 95 -0.99 -15.86 -2.08
N LEU A 96 -0.31 -15.07 -1.26
CA LEU A 96 0.55 -15.57 -0.20
C LEU A 96 -0.21 -16.01 1.05
N PHE A 97 -1.37 -15.42 1.34
CA PHE A 97 -2.06 -15.60 2.62
C PHE A 97 -3.47 -16.20 2.52
N LEU A 98 -4.13 -16.14 1.35
CA LEU A 98 -5.56 -16.50 1.18
C LEU A 98 -5.83 -17.50 0.05
N SER A 99 -4.79 -17.99 -0.65
CA SER A 99 -4.90 -18.97 -1.74
C SER A 99 -4.76 -20.42 -1.29
#